data_AF-A0A0J5QHL5-F1
#
_entry.id   AF-A0A0J5QHL5-F1
#
_cell.length_a   1.000
_cell.length_b   1.000
_cell.length_c   1.000
_cell.angle_alpha   90.00
_cell.angle_beta   90.00
_cell.angle_gamma   90.00
#
_symmetry.space_group_name_H-M   'P 1'
#
loop_
_entity.id
_entity.type
_entity.pdbx_description
1 polymer ?
#
loop_
_entity_poly.entity_id
_entity_poly.type
_entity_poly.pdbx_seq_one_letter_code
_entity_poly.pdbx_strand_id
1 'polypeptide(L)' 'MDEANARLSEGWEFRVTRLSEEFTLEDWRNTHPKGIAFADLNGNGALRFLSPQDEPRDGDGIRLLALVPGRADRTGA' A
#
# COMPACT_ATOMS: atom_id res chain seq x y z
N MET A 1 11.89 -19.44 22.72
CA MET A 1 12.00 -17.99 22.49
C MET A 1 13.08 -17.89 21.43
N ASP A 2 12.76 -17.71 20.16
CA ASP A 2 12.85 -16.38 19.53
C ASP A 2 12.28 -16.33 18.08
N GLU A 3 11.39 -17.25 17.68
CA GLU A 3 10.76 -17.18 16.33
C GLU A 3 9.91 -15.91 16.10
N ALA A 4 9.42 -15.29 17.17
CA ALA A 4 8.66 -14.04 17.11
C ALA A 4 9.50 -12.85 16.63
N ASN A 5 10.82 -12.87 16.85
CA ASN A 5 11.72 -11.77 16.47
C ASN A 5 12.11 -11.82 14.98
N ALA A 6 12.05 -12.99 14.34
CA ALA A 6 12.36 -13.17 12.92
C ALA A 6 11.27 -12.59 11.99
N ARG A 7 10.02 -12.47 12.46
CA ARG A 7 8.88 -11.97 11.66
C ARG A 7 8.71 -10.44 11.72
N LEU A 8 9.50 -9.77 12.56
CA LEU A 8 9.65 -8.31 12.54
C LEU A 8 10.56 -7.84 11.39
N SER A 9 11.11 -8.77 10.59
CA SER A 9 12.31 -8.59 9.76
C SER A 9 12.10 -8.58 8.23
N GLU A 10 10.95 -8.21 7.69
CA GLU A 10 10.78 -8.19 6.22
C GLU A 10 10.74 -6.80 5.58
N GLY A 11 10.87 -5.72 6.37
CA GLY A 11 11.00 -4.37 5.83
C GLY A 11 9.76 -3.87 5.10
N TRP A 12 8.56 -4.41 5.35
CA TRP A 12 7.32 -3.92 4.75
C TRP A 12 6.87 -2.62 5.41
N GLU A 13 6.40 -1.67 4.60
CA GLU A 13 6.02 -0.33 5.03
C GLU A 13 4.60 -0.01 4.59
N PHE A 14 3.87 0.70 5.44
CA PHE A 14 2.61 1.31 5.05
C PHE A 14 2.90 2.50 4.16
N ARG A 15 2.44 2.41 2.91
CA ARG A 15 2.58 3.48 1.93
C ARG A 15 1.22 3.98 1.50
N VAL A 16 1.07 5.31 1.55
CA VAL A 16 -0.08 5.99 0.98
C VAL A 16 0.29 6.43 -0.42
N THR A 17 -0.42 5.93 -1.42
CA THR A 17 -0.22 6.32 -2.83
C THR A 17 -1.43 7.08 -3.32
N ARG A 18 -1.22 8.29 -3.86
CA ARG A 18 -2.30 9.07 -4.48
C ARG A 18 -2.47 8.60 -5.92
N LEU A 19 -3.68 8.21 -6.27
CA LEU A 19 -4.10 7.95 -7.64
C LEU A 19 -4.49 9.26 -8.31
N SER A 20 -4.21 9.34 -9.60
CA SER A 20 -4.55 10.44 -10.50
C SER A 20 -4.94 9.87 -11.86
N GLU A 21 -5.49 10.70 -12.75
CA GLU A 21 -5.79 10.28 -14.13
C GLU A 21 -4.56 9.70 -14.85
N GLU A 22 -3.36 10.21 -14.52
CA GLU A 22 -2.08 9.73 -15.06
C GLU A 22 -1.52 8.50 -14.33
N PHE A 23 -1.93 8.25 -13.09
CA PHE A 23 -1.43 7.15 -12.24
C PHE A 23 -2.61 6.39 -11.65
N THR A 24 -3.08 5.38 -12.39
CA THR A 24 -4.28 4.63 -12.07
C THR A 24 -3.98 3.49 -11.07
N LEU A 25 -5.03 2.83 -10.61
CA LEU A 25 -4.90 1.63 -9.77
C LEU A 25 -4.12 0.51 -10.48
N GLU A 26 -4.27 0.37 -11.79
CA GLU A 26 -3.55 -0.62 -12.58
C GLU A 26 -2.05 -0.33 -12.61
N ASP A 27 -1.65 0.94 -12.78
CA ASP A 27 -0.24 1.34 -12.69
C ASP A 27 0.33 1.07 -11.30
N TRP A 28 -0.45 1.38 -10.25
CA TRP A 28 -0.06 1.07 -8.89
C TRP A 28 0.20 -0.43 -8.67
N ARG A 29 -0.69 -1.30 -9.18
CA ARG A 29 -0.54 -2.76 -9.11
C ARG A 29 0.68 -3.24 -9.89
N ASN A 30 0.97 -2.65 -11.05
CA ASN A 30 2.17 -2.96 -11.84
C ASN A 30 3.47 -2.51 -11.14
N THR A 31 3.45 -1.34 -10.51
CA THR A 31 4.59 -0.80 -9.76
C THR A 31 4.83 -1.55 -8.45
N HIS A 32 3.75 -2.02 -7.79
CA HIS A 32 3.79 -2.75 -6.53
C HIS A 32 3.10 -4.12 -6.67
N PRO A 33 3.70 -5.07 -7.41
CA PRO A 33 3.07 -6.37 -7.67
C PRO A 33 2.91 -7.23 -6.40
N LYS A 34 3.68 -6.93 -5.35
CA LYS A 34 3.58 -7.54 -4.01
C LYS A 34 2.79 -6.67 -3.01
N GLY A 35 2.30 -5.51 -3.45
CA GLY A 35 1.59 -4.56 -2.61
C GLY A 35 0.19 -5.05 -2.28
N ILE A 36 -0.21 -4.92 -1.02
CA ILE A 36 -1.53 -5.31 -0.55
C ILE A 36 -2.28 -4.04 -0.14
N ALA A 37 -3.34 -3.69 -0.86
CA ALA A 37 -4.18 -2.55 -0.53
C ALA A 37 -5.13 -2.91 0.63
N PHE A 38 -5.13 -2.12 1.70
CA PHE A 38 -5.97 -2.33 2.88
C PHE A 38 -7.13 -1.34 2.95
N ALA A 39 -6.92 -0.13 2.43
CA ALA A 39 -7.96 0.88 2.43
C ALA A 39 -7.76 1.87 1.28
N ASP A 40 -8.85 2.50 0.88
CA ASP A 40 -8.84 3.67 0.02
C ASP A 40 -9.41 4.89 0.77
N LEU A 41 -8.80 6.05 0.58
CA LEU A 41 -9.28 7.34 1.07
C LEU A 41 -9.76 8.12 -0.14
N ASN A 42 -10.99 8.63 -0.08
CA ASN A 42 -11.46 9.56 -1.10
C ASN A 42 -10.96 10.99 -0.85
N GLY A 43 -11.12 11.88 -1.84
CA GLY A 43 -10.75 13.30 -1.74
C GLY A 43 -11.47 14.06 -0.61
N ASN A 44 -12.57 13.51 -0.09
CA ASN A 44 -13.33 14.07 1.04
C ASN A 44 -12.80 13.59 2.42
N GLY A 45 -11.72 12.79 2.43
CA GLY A 45 -11.11 12.26 3.65
C GLY A 45 -11.80 11.02 4.24
N ALA A 46 -12.77 10.43 3.55
CA ALA A 46 -13.44 9.21 4.01
C ALA A 46 -12.57 7.98 3.70
N LEU A 47 -12.11 7.32 4.75
CA LEU A 47 -11.38 6.05 4.71
C LEU A 47 -12.38 4.89 4.56
N ARG A 48 -12.17 4.05 3.53
CA ARG A 48 -12.89 2.80 3.33
C ARG A 48 -11.92 1.63 3.40
N PHE A 49 -12.10 0.74 4.37
CA PHE A 49 -11.35 -0.50 4.42
C PHE A 49 -11.83 -1.46 3.32
N LEU A 50 -10.88 -2.12 2.69
CA LEU A 50 -11.11 -3.09 1.64
C LEU A 50 -11.06 -4.50 2.24
N SER A 51 -12.05 -5.32 1.93
CA SER A 51 -11.92 -6.76 2.15
C SER A 51 -10.97 -7.34 1.09
N PRO A 52 -10.41 -8.55 1.30
CA PRO A 52 -9.56 -9.22 0.31
C PRO A 52 -10.20 -9.45 -1.08
N GLN A 53 -11.52 -9.32 -1.18
CA GLN A 53 -12.30 -9.43 -2.42
C GLN A 53 -12.79 -8.07 -2.95
N ASP A 54 -12.61 -6.99 -2.20
CA ASP A 54 -12.99 -5.65 -2.62
C ASP A 54 -11.85 -5.01 -3.41
N GLU A 55 -12.18 -4.48 -4.58
CA GLU A 55 -11.24 -3.65 -5.31
C GLU A 55 -11.24 -2.21 -4.76
N PRO A 56 -10.04 -1.60 -4.64
CA PRO A 56 -9.93 -0.19 -4.32
C PRO A 56 -10.65 0.67 -5.35
N ARG A 57 -11.15 1.82 -4.91
CA ARG A 57 -11.65 2.84 -5.83
C ARG A 57 -10.50 3.34 -6.71
N ASP A 58 -10.75 3.45 -8.01
CA ASP A 58 -9.91 4.16 -8.95
C ASP A 58 -10.47 5.57 -9.19
N GLY A 59 -9.60 6.53 -9.50
CA GLY A 59 -9.99 7.91 -9.80
C GLY A 59 -9.04 8.95 -9.20
N ASP A 60 -9.07 10.17 -9.77
CA ASP A 60 -8.25 11.27 -9.30
C ASP A 60 -8.58 11.68 -7.87
N GLY A 61 -7.53 11.89 -7.07
CA GLY A 61 -7.64 12.30 -5.68
C GLY A 61 -7.94 11.16 -4.71
N ILE A 62 -8.12 9.93 -5.18
CA ILE A 62 -8.15 8.75 -4.31
C ILE A 62 -6.74 8.49 -3.77
N ARG A 63 -6.62 8.13 -2.49
CA ARG A 63 -5.36 7.67 -1.90
C ARG A 63 -5.50 6.24 -1.41
N LEU A 64 -4.66 5.36 -1.93
CA LEU A 64 -4.58 3.98 -1.49
C LEU A 64 -3.65 3.88 -0.28
N LEU A 65 -4.16 3.32 0.80
CA LEU A 65 -3.34 2.84 1.90
C LEU A 65 -3.04 1.37 1.64
N ALA A 66 -1.78 1.08 1.37
CA ALA A 66 -1.31 -0.26 1.09
C ALA A 66 -0.07 -0.60 1.90
N LEU A 67 0.10 -1.88 2.21
CA LEU A 67 1.36 -2.39 2.70
C LEU A 67 2.17 -2.84 1.50
N VAL A 68 3.37 -2.28 1.34
CA VAL A 68 4.29 -2.63 0.27
C VAL A 68 5.60 -3.09 0.88
N PRO A 69 6.35 -4.00 0.24
CA PRO A 69 7.71 -4.29 0.69
C PRO A 69 8.51 -2.98 0.62
N GLY A 70 9.00 -2.51 1.76
CA GLY A 70 9.91 -1.39 1.84
C GLY A 70 11.26 -1.79 1.26
N ARG A 71 11.96 -0.81 0.72
CA ARG A 71 13.26 -1.04 0.10
C ARG A 71 14.23 -1.53 1.19
N ALA A 72 14.83 -2.69 1.00
CA ALA A 72 15.77 -3.32 1.94
C ALA A 72 17.10 -2.55 2.13
N ASP A 73 17.12 -1.23 1.93
CA ASP A 73 18.33 -0.41 1.91
C ASP A 73 18.14 0.82 2.81
N ARG A 74 18.03 0.57 4.12
CA ARG A 74 18.34 1.57 5.15
C ARG A 74 18.84 0.93 6.44
N THR A 75 19.81 0.04 6.32
CA THR A 75 20.76 -0.25 7.41
C THR A 75 22.15 -0.01 6.86
N GLY A 76 22.61 1.24 6.99
CA GLY A 76 23.90 1.69 6.48
C GLY A 76 24.12 3.18 6.76
N ALA A 77 24.21 3.53 8.04
CA ALA A 77 24.91 4.74 8.51
C ALA A 77 25.30 4.55 9.97
#